data_AF-A0A9E2JDT9-F1
#
_entry.id   AF-A0A9E2JDT9-F1
#
_cell.length_a   1.000
_cell.length_b   1.000
_cell.length_c   1.000
_cell.angle_alpha   90.00
_cell.angle_beta   90.00
_cell.angle_gamma   90.00
#
_symmetry.space_group_name_H-M   'P 1'
#
loop_
_entity.id
_entity.type
_entity.pdbx_description
1 polymer ?
#
loop_
_entity_poly.entity_id
_entity_poly.type
_entity_poly.pdbx_seq_one_letter_code
_entity_poly.pdbx_strand_id
1 'polypeptide(L)'
;MPQKLNVKVRGPNGESITREVVVIRIWQESSGRQIFLHANGVYGYKDGSPVQRVDELSIISDSIQRKAALAWWERKGRNLSAEHYARVREEIEALQRLGLPEPEDGDVSALDTVLYRRRLVKDRRKAAFSEPSTWFEWFDHRPDWWGFASVIEIGEMRYELVGDEEVEAGEEEEPEPESGPAETS
;
A
#
# COMPACT_ATOMS: atom_id res chain seq x y z
N MET A 1 12.67 13.72 -27.58
CA MET A 1 13.84 14.01 -26.72
C MET A 1 13.66 13.21 -25.44
N PRO A 2 14.73 12.61 -24.89
CA PRO A 2 14.65 11.90 -23.62
C PRO A 2 14.26 12.86 -22.50
N GLN A 3 13.34 12.42 -21.64
CA GLN A 3 12.80 13.13 -20.48
C GLN A 3 13.34 12.47 -19.21
N LYS A 4 13.75 13.28 -18.23
CA LYS A 4 14.14 12.81 -16.90
C LYS A 4 12.92 12.88 -15.99
N LEU A 5 12.56 11.77 -15.38
CA LEU A 5 11.49 11.67 -14.40
C LEU A 5 12.09 11.37 -13.04
N ASN A 6 11.71 12.15 -12.03
CA ASN A 6 12.02 11.85 -10.64
C ASN A 6 10.86 11.03 -10.08
N VAL A 7 11.12 9.79 -9.71
CA VAL A 7 10.11 8.86 -9.21
C VAL A 7 10.47 8.47 -7.78
N LYS A 8 9.51 8.57 -6.87
CA LYS A 8 9.66 8.06 -5.52
C LYS A 8 9.55 6.54 -5.58
N VAL A 9 10.59 5.85 -5.17
CA VAL A 9 10.65 4.38 -5.09
C VAL A 9 10.92 4.02 -3.65
N ARG A 10 10.26 2.98 -3.14
CA ARG A 10 10.51 2.48 -1.79
C ARG A 10 11.87 1.81 -1.76
N GLY A 11 12.76 2.31 -0.91
CA GLY A 11 14.07 1.73 -0.66
C GLY A 11 13.96 0.46 0.18
N PRO A 12 15.05 -0.32 0.26
CA PRO A 12 15.10 -1.58 1.02
C PRO A 12 14.84 -1.40 2.53
N ASN A 13 15.04 -0.18 3.05
CA ASN A 13 14.81 0.15 4.46
C ASN A 13 13.45 0.82 4.71
N GLY A 14 12.54 0.83 3.73
CA GLY A 14 11.25 1.51 3.81
C GLY A 14 11.29 3.02 3.55
N GLU A 15 12.46 3.61 3.35
CA GLU A 15 12.62 5.03 3.00
C GLU A 15 12.14 5.34 1.58
N SER A 16 11.51 6.50 1.37
CA SER A 16 11.16 6.98 0.03
C SER A 16 12.39 7.57 -0.66
N ILE A 17 13.00 6.81 -1.57
CA ILE A 17 14.16 7.26 -2.35
C ILE A 17 13.66 7.87 -3.66
N THR A 18 14.12 9.08 -3.99
CA THR A 18 13.86 9.66 -5.32
C THR A 18 14.86 9.09 -6.31
N ARG A 19 14.38 8.30 -7.27
CA ARG A 19 15.17 7.74 -8.36
C ARG A 19 14.94 8.56 -9.62
N GLU A 20 16.03 9.01 -10.25
CA GLU A 20 15.97 9.59 -11.60
C GLU A 20 15.85 8.44 -12.62
N VAL A 21 14.80 8.50 -13.44
CA VAL A 21 14.54 7.55 -14.52
C VAL A 21 14.49 8.32 -15.84
N VAL A 22 15.25 7.87 -16.84
CA VAL A 22 15.30 8.54 -18.15
C VAL A 22 14.38 7.81 -19.11
N VAL A 23 13.40 8.51 -19.66
CA VAL A 23 12.36 7.99 -20.54
C VAL A 23 12.50 8.60 -21.93
N ILE A 24 12.49 7.77 -22.97
CA ILE A 24 12.52 8.19 -24.37
C ILE A 24 11.11 8.51 -24.88
N ARG A 25 10.11 7.70 -24.50
CA ARG A 25 8.74 7.81 -25.01
C ARG A 25 7.73 7.28 -24.00
N ILE A 26 6.50 7.80 -24.07
CA ILE A 26 5.37 7.43 -23.23
C ILE A 26 4.18 7.14 -24.15
N TRP A 27 3.46 6.06 -23.86
CA TRP A 27 2.16 5.75 -24.45
C TRP A 27 1.11 5.73 -23.35
N GLN A 28 -0.03 6.36 -23.58
CA GLN A 28 -1.11 6.49 -22.61
C GLN A 28 -2.45 6.15 -23.26
N GLU A 29 -3.29 5.41 -22.51
CA GLU A 29 -4.67 5.12 -22.84
C GLU A 29 -5.63 6.04 -22.07
N SER A 30 -6.86 6.15 -22.55
CA SER A 30 -7.94 6.89 -21.86
C SER A 30 -8.31 6.30 -20.49
N SER A 31 -7.97 5.02 -20.26
CA SER A 31 -8.13 4.33 -18.97
C SER A 31 -7.17 4.83 -17.88
N GLY A 32 -6.18 5.66 -18.25
CA GLY A 32 -5.11 6.09 -17.35
C GLY A 32 -3.89 5.17 -17.33
N ARG A 33 -3.94 4.01 -18.02
CA ARG A 33 -2.77 3.13 -18.17
C ARG A 33 -1.69 3.82 -19.00
N GLN A 34 -0.43 3.70 -18.54
CA GLN A 34 0.73 4.30 -19.19
C GLN A 34 1.89 3.30 -19.29
N ILE A 35 2.52 3.23 -20.46
CA ILE A 35 3.75 2.47 -20.70
C ILE A 35 4.86 3.41 -21.15
N PHE A 36 6.06 3.19 -20.63
CA PHE A 36 7.23 4.02 -20.82
C PHE A 36 8.31 3.20 -21.53
N LEU A 37 8.93 3.80 -22.56
CA LEU A 37 10.19 3.31 -23.11
C LEU A 37 11.33 4.03 -22.39
N HIS A 38 12.07 3.30 -21.58
CA HIS A 38 13.21 3.79 -20.82
C HIS A 38 14.47 3.90 -21.70
N ALA A 39 15.41 4.74 -21.28
CA ALA A 39 16.67 4.98 -22.02
C ALA A 39 17.56 3.73 -22.15
N ASN A 40 17.39 2.77 -21.24
CA ASN A 40 18.03 1.45 -21.29
C ASN A 40 17.34 0.46 -22.26
N GLY A 41 16.31 0.91 -22.99
CA GLY A 41 15.56 0.10 -23.95
C GLY A 41 14.51 -0.83 -23.32
N VAL A 42 14.21 -0.67 -22.03
CA VAL A 42 13.15 -1.42 -21.34
C VAL A 42 11.80 -0.75 -21.57
N TYR A 43 10.79 -1.55 -21.91
CA TYR A 43 9.39 -1.12 -21.87
C TYR A 43 8.83 -1.47 -20.48
N GLY A 44 8.26 -0.49 -19.81
CA GLY A 44 7.90 -0.63 -18.40
C GLY A 44 7.02 0.48 -17.87
N TYR A 45 6.87 0.52 -16.56
CA TYR A 45 6.08 1.52 -15.85
C TYR A 45 6.95 2.72 -15.46
N LYS A 46 6.31 3.71 -14.83
CA LYS A 46 6.92 5.00 -14.48
C LYS A 46 8.15 4.85 -13.59
N ASP A 47 8.10 3.93 -12.63
CA ASP A 47 9.14 3.60 -11.65
C ASP A 47 10.36 2.86 -12.26
N GLY A 48 10.27 2.44 -13.52
CA GLY A 48 11.31 1.68 -14.20
C GLY A 48 11.16 0.17 -14.09
N SER A 49 10.09 -0.33 -13.45
CA SER A 49 9.78 -1.77 -13.46
C SER A 49 9.33 -2.18 -14.87
N PRO A 50 9.73 -3.38 -15.36
CA PRO A 50 9.35 -3.86 -16.69
C PRO A 50 7.86 -4.19 -16.77
N VAL A 51 7.28 -4.18 -17.96
CA VAL A 51 5.88 -4.64 -18.13
C VAL A 51 5.70 -6.08 -17.64
N GLN A 52 4.57 -6.38 -16.99
CA GLN A 52 4.28 -7.70 -16.46
C GLN A 52 3.84 -8.68 -17.56
N ARG A 53 3.04 -8.19 -18.51
CA ARG A 53 2.40 -9.00 -19.52
C ARG A 53 2.52 -8.39 -20.91
N VAL A 54 2.53 -9.26 -21.92
CA VAL A 54 2.70 -8.86 -23.33
C VAL A 54 1.53 -8.02 -23.87
N ASP A 55 0.32 -8.28 -23.37
CA ASP A 55 -0.91 -7.58 -23.77
C ASP A 55 -0.87 -6.10 -23.38
N GLU A 56 -0.04 -5.71 -22.42
CA GLU A 56 0.14 -4.31 -22.04
C GLU A 56 0.80 -3.48 -23.14
N LEU A 57 1.57 -4.11 -24.04
CA LEU A 57 2.17 -3.45 -25.19
C LEU A 57 1.15 -3.10 -26.29
N SER A 58 -0.10 -3.57 -26.17
CA SER A 58 -1.19 -3.22 -27.09
C SER A 58 -1.57 -1.73 -27.07
N ILE A 59 -1.19 -1.01 -26.01
CA ILE A 59 -1.34 0.45 -25.88
C ILE A 59 -0.61 1.24 -26.98
N ILE A 60 0.43 0.64 -27.57
CA ILE A 60 1.26 1.28 -28.60
C ILE A 60 0.48 1.25 -29.93
N SER A 61 -0.21 2.34 -30.29
CA SER A 61 -1.04 2.41 -31.51
C SER A 61 -0.24 2.30 -32.82
N ASP A 62 0.99 2.83 -32.84
CA ASP A 62 1.89 2.74 -33.99
C ASP A 62 2.35 1.30 -34.23
N SER A 63 2.05 0.75 -35.42
CA SER A 63 2.30 -0.65 -35.75
C SER A 63 3.79 -1.02 -35.80
N ILE A 64 4.65 -0.09 -36.24
CA ILE A 64 6.10 -0.31 -36.33
C ILE A 64 6.69 -0.33 -34.92
N GLN A 65 6.31 0.63 -34.08
CA GLN A 65 6.74 0.69 -32.68
C GLN A 65 6.23 -0.51 -31.89
N ARG A 66 4.98 -0.93 -32.11
CA ARG A 66 4.42 -2.13 -31.47
C ARG A 66 5.20 -3.37 -31.86
N LYS A 67 5.55 -3.53 -33.14
CA LYS A 67 6.39 -4.65 -33.61
C LYS A 67 7.76 -4.65 -32.93
N ALA A 68 8.37 -3.48 -32.76
CA ALA A 68 9.64 -3.35 -32.04
C ALA A 68 9.52 -3.72 -30.55
N ALA A 69 8.43 -3.30 -29.89
CA ALA A 69 8.15 -3.64 -28.50
C ALA A 69 7.91 -5.14 -28.31
N LEU A 70 7.12 -5.78 -29.20
CA LEU A 70 6.91 -7.22 -29.20
C LEU A 70 8.22 -7.98 -29.46
N ALA A 71 9.05 -7.52 -30.40
CA ALA A 71 10.37 -8.11 -30.63
C ALA A 71 11.33 -7.94 -29.44
N TRP A 72 11.19 -6.87 -28.66
CA TRP A 72 11.90 -6.72 -27.38
C TRP A 72 11.39 -7.71 -26.33
N TRP A 73 10.06 -7.87 -26.23
CA TRP A 73 9.42 -8.78 -25.29
C TRP A 73 9.91 -10.22 -25.46
N GLU A 74 9.88 -10.72 -26.70
CA GLU A 74 10.32 -12.07 -27.04
C GLU A 74 11.82 -12.30 -26.79
N ARG A 75 12.66 -11.27 -26.99
CA ARG A 75 14.12 -11.41 -26.85
C ARG A 75 14.62 -11.28 -25.41
N LYS A 76 14.02 -10.38 -24.63
CA LYS A 76 14.53 -10.00 -23.30
C LYS A 76 13.44 -9.67 -22.30
N GLY A 77 12.34 -9.04 -22.75
CA GLY A 77 11.29 -8.53 -21.85
C GLY A 77 10.67 -9.62 -20.98
N ARG A 78 10.40 -10.81 -21.54
CA ARG A 78 9.81 -11.93 -20.81
C ARG A 78 10.68 -12.40 -19.63
N ASN A 79 11.97 -12.63 -19.87
CA ASN A 79 12.89 -13.09 -18.83
C ASN A 79 13.13 -11.99 -17.78
N LEU A 80 13.34 -10.75 -18.24
CA LEU A 80 13.60 -9.62 -17.35
C LEU A 80 12.39 -9.31 -16.45
N SER A 81 11.17 -9.45 -16.99
CA SER A 81 9.93 -9.34 -16.21
C SER A 81 9.81 -10.48 -15.21
N ALA A 82 9.99 -11.72 -15.64
CA ALA A 82 9.91 -12.89 -14.76
C ALA A 82 10.91 -12.82 -13.60
N GLU A 83 12.17 -12.47 -13.87
CA GLU A 83 13.21 -12.29 -12.84
C GLU A 83 12.86 -11.17 -11.85
N HIS A 84 12.39 -10.02 -12.35
CA HIS A 84 12.02 -8.90 -11.51
C HIS A 84 10.88 -9.26 -10.56
N TYR A 85 9.79 -9.82 -11.09
CA TYR A 85 8.61 -10.13 -10.29
C TYR A 85 8.77 -11.38 -9.42
N ALA A 86 9.65 -12.31 -9.79
CA ALA A 86 10.08 -13.39 -8.89
C ALA A 86 10.80 -12.83 -7.66
N ARG A 87 11.76 -11.91 -7.85
CA ARG A 87 12.48 -11.28 -6.74
C ARG A 87 11.55 -10.46 -5.84
N VAL A 88 10.64 -9.68 -6.43
CA VAL A 88 9.64 -8.92 -5.65
C VAL A 88 8.78 -9.86 -4.81
N ARG A 89 8.37 -11.01 -5.37
CA ARG A 89 7.62 -12.01 -4.62
C ARG A 89 8.43 -12.62 -3.49
N GLU A 90 9.69 -12.98 -3.72
CA GLU A 90 10.60 -13.49 -2.69
C GLU A 90 10.81 -12.47 -1.56
N GLU A 91 10.95 -11.18 -1.88
CA GLU A 91 11.05 -10.10 -0.89
C GLU A 91 9.76 -10.00 -0.05
N ILE A 92 8.59 -10.10 -0.68
CA ILE A 92 7.29 -10.10 0.02
C ILE A 92 7.16 -11.34 0.92
N GLU A 93 7.47 -12.54 0.41
CA GLU A 93 7.43 -13.78 1.19
C GLU A 93 8.42 -13.75 2.37
N ALA A 94 9.60 -13.15 2.19
CA ALA A 94 10.57 -12.97 3.26
C ALA A 94 10.05 -12.03 4.37
N LEU A 95 9.36 -10.95 3.99
CA LEU A 95 8.69 -10.06 4.94
C LEU A 95 7.57 -10.78 5.70
N GLN A 96 6.76 -11.59 5.01
CA GLN A 96 5.70 -12.39 5.63
C GLN A 96 6.26 -13.40 6.65
N ARG A 97 7.40 -14.05 6.36
CA ARG A 97 8.07 -14.98 7.31
C ARG A 97 8.61 -14.28 8.56
N LEU A 98 8.87 -12.98 8.48
CA LEU A 98 9.27 -12.14 9.62
C LEU A 98 8.05 -11.62 10.41
N GLY A 99 6.82 -12.02 10.07
CA GLY A 99 5.59 -11.55 10.70
C GLY A 99 5.22 -10.11 10.34
N LEU A 100 5.86 -9.52 9.32
CA LEU A 100 5.55 -8.17 8.84
C LEU A 100 4.38 -8.24 7.85
N PRO A 101 3.35 -7.39 8.00
CA PRO A 101 2.19 -7.41 7.10
C PRO A 101 2.59 -7.00 5.67
N GLU A 102 1.81 -7.46 4.69
CA GLU A 102 1.96 -7.03 3.30
C GLU A 102 1.87 -5.50 3.21
N PRO A 103 2.69 -4.85 2.36
CA PRO A 103 2.46 -3.45 2.02
C PRO A 103 1.16 -3.38 1.22
N GLU A 104 0.04 -3.06 1.88
CA GLU A 104 -1.18 -2.70 1.17
C GLU A 104 -0.94 -1.40 0.39
N ASP A 105 -1.36 -1.40 -0.88
CA ASP A 105 -1.47 -0.20 -1.71
C ASP A 105 -2.54 0.72 -1.12
N GLY A 106 -2.15 1.51 -0.14
CA GLY A 106 -2.93 2.57 0.46
C GLY A 106 -1.99 3.62 1.02
N ASP A 107 -2.33 4.89 0.80
CA ASP A 107 -1.72 5.98 1.54
C ASP A 107 -1.96 5.69 3.02
N VAL A 108 -0.95 5.20 3.72
CA VAL A 108 -0.92 5.03 5.18
C VAL A 108 0.31 5.79 5.64
N SER A 109 0.14 6.61 6.67
CA SER A 109 1.26 7.21 7.38
C SER A 109 2.24 6.10 7.81
N ALA A 110 3.47 6.14 7.31
CA ALA A 110 4.50 5.13 7.54
C ALA A 110 4.86 4.92 9.02
N LEU A 111 4.51 5.88 9.89
CA LEU A 111 4.83 5.81 11.31
C LEU A 111 3.80 4.99 12.10
N ASP A 112 2.54 5.01 11.69
CA ASP A 112 1.45 4.37 12.43
C ASP A 112 1.24 2.91 12.01
N THR A 113 1.57 2.54 10.76
CA THR A 113 1.44 1.16 10.25
C THR A 113 2.34 0.16 10.98
N VAL A 114 3.46 0.65 11.54
CA VAL A 114 4.45 -0.20 12.23
C VAL A 114 3.99 -0.55 13.65
N LEU A 115 3.21 0.33 14.29
CA LEU A 115 2.82 0.19 15.69
C LEU A 115 1.35 -0.20 15.86
N TYR A 116 0.46 0.31 15.02
CA TYR A 116 -1.00 0.19 15.20
C TYR A 116 -1.70 -0.31 13.92
N ARG A 117 -2.65 -1.23 14.09
CA ARG A 117 -3.65 -1.59 13.07
C ARG A 117 -4.82 -0.63 13.16
N ARG A 118 -5.17 -0.01 12.05
CA ARG A 118 -6.30 0.93 11.96
C ARG A 118 -7.56 0.21 11.46
N ARG A 119 -8.66 0.35 12.19
CA ARG A 119 -10.00 -0.17 11.83
C ARG A 119 -11.06 0.91 12.01
N LEU A 120 -12.13 0.82 11.24
CA LEU A 120 -13.33 1.64 11.45
C LEU A 120 -14.14 1.08 12.62
N VAL A 121 -14.57 1.94 13.54
CA VAL A 121 -15.35 1.53 14.73
C VAL A 121 -16.79 1.14 14.37
N LYS A 122 -17.35 1.64 13.24
CA LYS A 122 -18.70 1.29 12.76
C LYS A 122 -18.81 1.35 11.25
N ASP A 123 -19.70 0.51 10.69
CA ASP A 123 -20.09 0.41 9.27
C ASP A 123 -20.91 1.64 8.79
N ARG A 124 -20.41 2.85 9.06
CA ARG A 124 -20.98 4.07 8.52
C ARG A 124 -20.39 4.29 7.15
N ARG A 125 -21.21 4.04 6.12
CA ARG A 125 -20.95 4.25 4.67
C ARG A 125 -20.43 5.64 4.25
N LYS A 126 -20.12 6.53 5.19
CA LYS A 126 -19.46 7.83 4.98
C LYS A 126 -18.66 8.18 6.24
N ALA A 127 -17.44 7.65 6.34
CA ALA A 127 -16.51 8.15 7.35
C ALA A 127 -16.15 9.61 6.99
N ALA A 128 -16.26 10.53 7.93
CA ALA A 128 -15.83 11.92 7.72
C ALA A 128 -14.29 12.04 7.61
N PHE A 129 -13.59 11.01 8.09
CA PHE A 129 -12.13 10.88 8.08
C PHE A 129 -11.74 9.78 7.08
N SER A 130 -11.45 10.17 5.84
CA SER A 130 -11.02 9.24 4.78
C SER A 130 -9.50 9.03 4.75
N GLU A 131 -8.73 10.02 5.21
CA GLU A 131 -7.27 10.00 5.13
C GLU A 131 -6.64 9.49 6.45
N PRO A 132 -5.46 8.83 6.41
CA PRO A 132 -4.76 8.39 7.61
C PRO A 132 -4.12 9.55 8.32
N SER A 133 -4.74 9.89 9.44
CA SER A 133 -4.22 10.88 10.35
C SER A 133 -3.21 10.27 11.31
N THR A 134 -2.04 10.91 11.37
CA THR A 134 -1.01 10.73 12.40
C THR A 134 -1.30 11.51 13.67
N TRP A 135 -0.62 11.18 14.78
CA TRP A 135 -0.74 11.95 16.03
C TRP A 135 -0.51 13.46 15.86
N PHE A 136 0.32 13.90 14.92
CA PHE A 136 0.61 15.33 14.71
C PHE A 136 -0.59 16.13 14.22
N GLU A 137 -1.64 15.46 13.74
CA GLU A 137 -2.89 16.11 13.31
C GLU A 137 -3.82 16.38 14.49
N TRP A 138 -3.60 15.67 15.61
CA TRP A 138 -4.49 15.68 16.77
C TRP A 138 -3.85 16.28 18.01
N PHE A 139 -2.52 16.29 18.08
CA PHE A 139 -1.76 16.70 19.26
C PHE A 139 -0.57 17.57 18.85
N ASP A 140 -0.36 18.66 19.59
CA ASP A 140 0.78 19.58 19.38
C ASP A 140 2.16 18.92 19.62
N HIS A 141 2.17 17.81 20.34
CA HIS A 141 3.34 17.01 20.68
C HIS A 141 2.96 15.54 20.75
N ARG A 142 3.94 14.64 20.54
CA ARG A 142 3.69 13.20 20.65
C ARG A 142 3.28 12.86 22.08
N PRO A 143 2.09 12.28 22.31
CA PRO A 143 1.70 11.85 23.64
C PRO A 143 2.61 10.74 24.16
N ASP A 144 2.92 10.76 25.46
CA ASP A 144 3.82 9.78 26.09
C ASP A 144 3.27 8.34 26.01
N TRP A 145 1.94 8.18 25.92
CA TRP A 145 1.26 6.89 25.76
C TRP A 145 1.24 6.38 24.31
N TRP A 146 1.66 7.19 23.33
CA TRP A 146 1.64 6.83 21.92
C TRP A 146 2.71 5.78 21.60
N GLY A 147 2.29 4.57 21.22
CA GLY A 147 3.17 3.40 21.04
C GLY A 147 3.23 2.47 22.25
N PHE A 148 2.51 2.80 23.33
CA PHE A 148 2.34 1.95 24.53
C PHE A 148 0.88 1.63 24.83
N ALA A 149 -0.07 2.42 24.34
CA ALA A 149 -1.50 2.13 24.48
C ALA A 149 -1.89 0.92 23.62
N SER A 150 -2.62 -0.04 24.16
CA SER A 150 -3.11 -1.21 23.41
C SER A 150 -4.23 -0.85 22.43
N VAL A 151 -5.09 0.12 22.78
CA VAL A 151 -6.16 0.64 21.93
C VAL A 151 -6.22 2.16 22.03
N ILE A 152 -6.35 2.83 20.89
CA ILE A 152 -6.58 4.28 20.79
C ILE A 152 -7.79 4.50 19.88
N GLU A 153 -8.82 5.19 20.36
CA GLU A 153 -9.99 5.57 19.55
C GLU A 153 -9.96 7.07 19.29
N ILE A 154 -9.94 7.46 18.01
CA ILE A 154 -9.94 8.86 17.56
C ILE A 154 -11.04 9.01 16.52
N GLY A 155 -12.10 9.75 16.87
CA GLY A 155 -13.25 9.94 16.00
C GLY A 155 -13.93 8.62 15.66
N GLU A 156 -13.98 8.28 14.36
CA GLU A 156 -14.60 7.04 13.85
C GLU A 156 -13.57 5.90 13.65
N MET A 157 -12.32 6.13 14.06
CA MET A 157 -11.20 5.23 13.83
C MET A 157 -10.67 4.65 15.14
N ARG A 158 -10.36 3.35 15.12
CA ARG A 158 -9.71 2.62 16.22
C ARG A 158 -8.37 2.10 15.77
N TYR A 159 -7.37 2.34 16.60
CA TYR A 159 -5.98 1.97 16.40
C TYR A 159 -5.62 0.93 17.47
N GLU A 160 -5.27 -0.29 17.05
CA GLU A 160 -4.96 -1.42 17.95
C GLU A 160 -3.48 -1.77 17.82
N LEU A 161 -2.76 -1.87 18.94
CA LEU A 161 -1.31 -2.12 18.95
C LEU A 161 -1.01 -3.49 18.30
N VAL A 162 -0.07 -3.51 17.35
CA VAL A 162 0.33 -4.73 16.64
C VAL A 162 1.06 -5.65 17.62
N GLY A 163 0.42 -6.76 18.01
CA GLY A 163 1.00 -7.78 18.89
C GLY A 163 0.23 -8.04 20.17
N ASP A 164 -0.74 -7.20 20.53
CA ASP A 164 -1.76 -7.52 21.54
C ASP A 164 -2.92 -8.25 20.84
N GLU A 165 -2.87 -9.58 20.80
CA GLU A 165 -4.08 -10.38 20.57
C GLU A 165 -4.86 -10.47 21.88
N GLU A 166 -5.93 -9.67 22.00
CA GLU A 166 -7.14 -9.85 22.83
C GLU A 166 -7.91 -8.50 22.79
N VAL A 167 -9.21 -8.35 22.50
CA VAL A 167 -10.41 -9.20 22.56
C VAL A 167 -11.43 -8.62 21.54
N GLU A 168 -12.27 -9.46 20.95
CA GLU A 168 -13.51 -9.05 20.29
C GLU A 168 -14.30 -8.07 21.18
N ALA A 169 -14.59 -6.87 20.66
CA ALA A 169 -15.60 -5.99 21.23
C ALA A 169 -16.91 -6.16 20.44
N GLY A 170 -17.70 -7.15 20.84
CA GLY A 170 -19.10 -7.36 20.52
C GLY A 170 -19.61 -8.41 21.51
N GLU A 171 -20.66 -8.24 22.30
CA GLU A 171 -21.88 -7.48 22.12
C GLU A 171 -22.29 -6.79 23.43
N GLU A 172 -22.91 -5.62 23.31
CA GLU A 172 -23.83 -5.10 24.32
C GLU A 172 -25.03 -6.06 24.39
N GLU A 173 -25.23 -6.74 25.52
CA GLU A 173 -26.57 -7.18 25.93
C GLU A 173 -26.99 -6.34 27.14
N GLU A 174 -28.17 -5.76 27.01
CA GLU A 174 -28.79 -4.75 27.87
C GLU A 174 -28.95 -5.20 29.34
N PRO A 175 -28.98 -4.25 30.30
CA PRO A 175 -29.32 -4.54 31.68
C PRO A 175 -30.83 -4.78 31.83
N GLU A 176 -31.26 -6.02 32.10
CA GLU A 176 -32.60 -6.24 32.65
C GLU A 176 -32.65 -5.87 34.15
N PRO A 177 -33.73 -5.24 34.62
CA PRO A 177 -33.77 -4.55 35.90
C PRO A 177 -33.98 -5.48 37.11
N GLU A 178 -33.19 -5.20 38.13
CA GLU A 178 -33.48 -5.24 39.57
C GLU A 178 -34.85 -5.85 39.98
N SER A 179 -34.80 -7.05 40.55
CA SER A 179 -35.84 -7.55 41.47
C SER A 179 -35.17 -7.75 42.83
N GLY A 180 -35.51 -6.87 43.78
CA GLY A 180 -34.87 -6.73 45.08
C GLY A 180 -34.99 -7.94 46.02
N PRO A 181 -34.31 -7.87 47.19
CA PRO A 181 -34.13 -8.99 48.09
C PRO A 181 -35.37 -9.22 48.97
N ALA A 182 -35.67 -10.48 49.29
CA ALA A 182 -36.53 -10.80 50.41
C ALA A 182 -35.79 -11.76 51.36
N GLU A 183 -35.77 -11.32 52.60
CA GLU A 183 -35.01 -11.78 53.75
C GLU A 183 -35.16 -13.27 54.11
N THR A 184 -34.12 -13.74 54.78
CA THR A 184 -34.06 -14.90 55.67
C THR A 184 -35.19 -14.93 56.71
N SER A 185 -35.79 -16.11 56.91
CA SER A 185 -35.97 -16.76 58.24
C SER A 185 -36.41 -18.21 58.06
#